data_AF-A0A3M3YNX6-F1
#
_entry.id   AF-A0A3M3YNX6-F1
#
_cell.length_a   1.000
_cell.length_b   1.000
_cell.length_c   1.000
_cell.angle_alpha   90.00
_cell.angle_beta   90.00
_cell.angle_gamma   90.00
#
_symmetry.space_group_name_H-M   'P 1'
#
loop_
_entity.id
_entity.type
_entity.pdbx_description
1 polymer ?
#
loop_
_entity_poly.entity_id
_entity_poly.type
_entity_poly.pdbx_seq_one_letter_code
_entity_poly.pdbx_strand_id
1 'polypeptide(L)'
;MNIPKIPLTTRLQRRIAWLFFPALMVASALTLLTVGKGALAETKNGTQTLVFLRHAEKPAMGLGQLNCQGLNRAIELSELLPKKFGKADYIFAANPSRHVEEGEGDLSYSYVRPLMTVGPSAIKLGLPVNIDYGANDTGDLADELMRDKYHNAIIYTAWSHGYLPELINKVAEEASGKAVNLVDDWTNDDFDSVVVVTLKWVDGKATLDYQNHKQNLNNGTETCPTST
;
A
#
# COMPACT_ATOMS: atom_id res chain seq x y z
N MET A 1 17.88 -69.55 -23.38
CA MET A 1 17.30 -68.23 -23.07
C MET A 1 16.40 -67.82 -24.23
N ASN A 2 15.08 -67.80 -24.03
CA ASN A 2 14.11 -67.41 -25.06
C ASN A 2 14.01 -65.88 -25.11
N ILE A 3 14.37 -65.32 -26.26
CA ILE A 3 14.18 -63.89 -26.57
C ILE A 3 12.72 -63.71 -27.02
N PRO A 4 11.96 -62.72 -26.48
CA PRO A 4 10.58 -62.52 -26.92
C PRO A 4 10.56 -61.93 -28.33
N LYS A 5 9.73 -62.50 -29.21
CA LYS A 5 9.48 -61.96 -30.55
C LYS A 5 8.60 -60.70 -30.44
N ILE A 6 9.19 -59.55 -30.74
CA ILE A 6 8.48 -58.27 -30.82
C ILE A 6 7.62 -58.28 -32.11
N PRO A 7 6.32 -57.94 -32.04
CA PRO A 7 5.46 -57.97 -33.21
C PRO A 7 5.86 -56.86 -34.20
N LEU A 8 5.96 -57.23 -35.48
CA LEU A 8 6.29 -56.32 -36.57
C LEU A 8 5.09 -55.41 -36.84
N THR A 9 5.08 -54.24 -36.22
CA THR A 9 4.06 -53.21 -36.50
C THR A 9 4.14 -52.80 -37.97
N THR A 10 2.99 -52.79 -38.64
CA THR A 10 2.94 -52.48 -40.08
C THR A 10 3.35 -51.03 -40.32
N ARG A 11 4.01 -50.73 -41.46
CA ARG A 11 4.43 -49.36 -41.84
C ARG A 11 3.30 -48.34 -41.74
N LEU A 12 2.06 -48.77 -41.96
CA LEU A 12 0.86 -47.94 -41.84
C LEU A 12 0.55 -47.58 -40.38
N GLN A 13 0.61 -48.54 -39.44
CA GLN A 13 0.44 -48.27 -38.00
C GLN A 13 1.52 -47.34 -37.44
N ARG A 14 2.78 -47.48 -37.90
CA ARG A 14 3.86 -46.54 -37.53
C ARG A 14 3.60 -45.12 -38.06
N ARG A 15 3.11 -44.97 -39.30
CA ARG A 15 2.76 -43.66 -39.86
C ARG A 15 1.57 -43.00 -39.17
N ILE A 16 0.54 -43.79 -38.83
CA ILE A 16 -0.61 -43.31 -38.07
C ILE A 16 -0.17 -42.85 -36.68
N ALA A 17 0.65 -43.64 -35.96
CA ALA A 17 1.16 -43.26 -34.64
C ALA A 17 2.06 -42.00 -34.68
N TRP A 18 2.87 -41.84 -35.72
CA TRP A 18 3.72 -40.66 -35.93
C TRP A 18 2.95 -39.38 -36.25
N LEU A 19 1.74 -39.48 -36.81
CA LEU A 19 0.89 -38.32 -37.11
C LEU A 19 -0.12 -38.03 -35.99
N PHE A 20 -0.61 -39.07 -35.29
CA PHE A 20 -1.60 -38.93 -34.23
C PHE A 20 -1.05 -38.20 -33.00
N PHE A 21 0.15 -38.53 -32.53
CA PHE A 21 0.73 -37.89 -31.35
C PHE A 21 0.98 -36.38 -31.51
N PRO A 22 1.63 -35.90 -32.59
CA PRO A 22 1.79 -34.46 -32.79
C PRO A 22 0.45 -33.77 -33.07
N ALA A 23 -0.49 -34.41 -33.77
CA ALA A 23 -1.83 -33.84 -33.97
C ALA A 23 -2.60 -33.68 -32.65
N LEU A 24 -2.49 -34.66 -31.74
CA LEU A 24 -3.10 -34.59 -30.41
C LEU A 24 -2.46 -33.50 -29.53
N MET A 25 -1.13 -33.35 -29.59
CA MET A 25 -0.41 -32.28 -28.87
C MET A 25 -0.80 -30.89 -29.39
N VAL A 26 -0.91 -30.72 -30.72
CA VAL A 26 -1.32 -29.46 -31.34
C VAL A 26 -2.77 -29.14 -31.00
N ALA A 27 -3.68 -30.12 -31.03
CA ALA A 27 -5.07 -29.94 -30.63
C ALA A 27 -5.19 -29.55 -29.15
N SER A 28 -4.43 -30.21 -28.27
CA SER A 28 -4.41 -29.92 -26.83
C SER A 28 -3.86 -28.53 -26.53
N ALA A 29 -2.82 -28.10 -27.25
CA ALA A 29 -2.26 -26.74 -27.16
C ALA A 29 -3.27 -25.69 -27.63
N LEU A 30 -3.99 -25.94 -28.74
CA LEU A 30 -5.05 -25.04 -29.20
C LEU A 30 -6.19 -24.92 -28.18
N THR A 31 -6.61 -26.02 -27.56
CA THR A 31 -7.65 -25.98 -26.51
C THR A 31 -7.21 -25.20 -25.27
N LEU A 32 -5.94 -25.37 -24.83
CA LEU A 32 -5.37 -24.60 -23.72
C LEU A 32 -5.27 -23.09 -24.05
N LEU A 33 -4.88 -22.75 -25.28
CA LEU A 33 -4.86 -21.37 -25.79
C LEU A 33 -6.25 -20.73 -25.89
N THR A 34 -7.31 -21.51 -26.13
CA THR A 34 -8.68 -21.00 -26.14
C THR A 34 -9.30 -20.86 -24.75
N VAL A 35 -8.92 -21.73 -23.81
CA VAL A 35 -9.40 -21.68 -22.42
C VAL A 35 -8.71 -20.57 -21.62
N GLY A 36 -7.45 -20.25 -21.93
CA GLY A 36 -6.69 -19.18 -21.26
C GLY A 36 -7.09 -17.74 -21.61
N LYS A 37 -7.95 -17.52 -22.61
CA LYS A 37 -8.38 -16.16 -23.03
C LYS A 37 -9.45 -15.52 -22.14
N GLY A 38 -10.07 -16.29 -21.24
CA GLY A 38 -11.20 -15.85 -20.42
C GLY A 38 -10.87 -15.40 -18.99
N ALA A 39 -9.60 -15.44 -18.58
CA ALA A 39 -9.17 -15.03 -17.23
C ALA A 39 -8.41 -13.70 -17.25
N LEU A 40 -8.89 -12.72 -18.02
CA LEU A 40 -8.54 -11.34 -17.70
C LEU A 40 -9.22 -11.06 -16.36
N ALA A 41 -8.41 -10.82 -15.31
CA ALA A 41 -8.93 -10.39 -14.03
C ALA A 41 -9.85 -9.19 -14.28
N GLU A 42 -11.12 -9.32 -13.91
CA GLU A 42 -12.08 -8.23 -14.01
C GLU A 42 -11.58 -7.09 -13.11
N THR A 43 -11.28 -5.94 -13.71
CA THR A 43 -10.77 -4.78 -12.99
C THR A 43 -11.79 -4.36 -11.96
N LYS A 44 -11.37 -4.23 -10.69
CA LYS A 44 -12.30 -3.91 -9.60
C LYS A 44 -12.71 -2.44 -9.70
N ASN A 45 -14.00 -2.20 -9.95
CA ASN A 45 -14.60 -0.87 -9.86
C ASN A 45 -14.87 -0.50 -8.39
N GLY A 46 -14.80 0.79 -8.07
CA GLY A 46 -15.07 1.25 -6.71
C GLY A 46 -14.51 2.64 -6.42
N THR A 47 -14.60 3.02 -5.15
CA THR A 47 -13.98 4.25 -4.64
C THR A 47 -12.89 3.90 -3.64
N GLN A 48 -11.66 4.26 -3.98
CA GLN A 48 -10.50 4.16 -3.10
C GLN A 48 -10.27 5.53 -2.44
N THR A 49 -10.17 5.54 -1.11
CA THR A 49 -9.91 6.76 -0.33
C THR A 49 -8.57 6.60 0.38
N LEU A 50 -7.58 7.37 -0.06
CA LEU A 50 -6.23 7.37 0.49
C LEU A 50 -6.09 8.54 1.47
N VAL A 51 -5.89 8.24 2.75
CA VAL A 51 -5.79 9.20 3.84
C VAL A 51 -4.34 9.26 4.30
N PHE A 52 -3.61 10.28 3.84
CA PHE A 52 -2.22 10.52 4.15
C PHE A 52 -2.09 11.50 5.31
N LEU A 53 -1.25 11.14 6.28
CA LEU A 53 -0.93 11.97 7.42
C LEU A 53 0.55 11.83 7.78
N ARG A 54 1.12 12.90 8.32
CA ARG A 54 2.43 12.82 8.96
C ARG A 54 2.32 12.04 10.27
N HIS A 55 3.41 11.42 10.68
CA HIS A 55 3.59 11.02 12.07
C HIS A 55 3.25 12.17 13.06
N ALA A 56 2.78 11.83 14.25
CA ALA A 56 2.45 12.79 15.30
C ALA A 56 3.69 13.45 15.93
N GLU A 57 3.47 14.33 16.89
CA GLU A 57 4.51 15.16 17.51
C GLU A 57 5.66 14.33 18.09
N LYS A 58 6.87 14.88 17.94
CA LYS A 58 8.13 14.25 18.36
C LYS A 58 8.88 15.13 19.35
N PRO A 59 9.80 14.56 20.16
CA PRO A 59 10.70 15.36 20.97
C PRO A 59 11.50 16.34 20.11
N ALA A 60 11.76 17.55 20.62
CA ALA A 60 12.57 18.55 19.92
C ALA A 60 13.96 18.00 19.56
N MET A 61 14.56 17.29 20.52
CA MET A 61 15.84 16.58 20.36
C MET A 61 15.79 15.40 19.39
N GLY A 62 14.61 14.92 18.97
CA GLY A 62 14.52 13.80 18.02
C GLY A 62 15.07 12.47 18.58
N LEU A 63 14.19 11.51 18.86
CA LEU A 63 14.59 10.21 19.43
C LEU A 63 14.01 9.01 18.68
N GLY A 64 13.75 9.13 17.39
CA GLY A 64 13.07 8.11 16.56
C GLY A 64 11.59 7.85 16.92
N GLN A 65 11.10 8.40 18.04
CA GLN A 65 9.79 8.14 18.66
C GLN A 65 8.96 9.42 18.89
N LEU A 66 7.69 9.24 19.27
CA LEU A 66 6.76 10.32 19.61
C LEU A 66 7.05 10.88 21.01
N ASN A 67 6.64 12.13 21.25
CA ASN A 67 6.53 12.67 22.62
C ASN A 67 5.14 12.37 23.20
N CYS A 68 4.88 12.78 24.45
CA CYS A 68 3.58 12.56 25.10
C CYS A 68 2.42 13.21 24.33
N GLN A 69 2.61 14.41 23.78
CA GLN A 69 1.61 15.09 22.95
C GLN A 69 1.28 14.27 21.69
N GLY A 70 2.30 13.75 21.01
CA GLY A 70 2.12 12.91 19.83
C GLY A 70 1.44 11.58 20.16
N LEU A 71 1.72 10.98 21.32
CA LEU A 71 0.99 9.82 21.81
C LEU A 71 -0.49 10.14 22.07
N ASN A 72 -0.80 11.29 22.67
CA ASN A 72 -2.17 11.74 22.87
C ASN A 72 -2.88 11.95 21.52
N ARG A 73 -2.24 12.63 20.56
CA ARG A 73 -2.77 12.78 19.19
C ARG A 73 -3.02 11.42 18.54
N ALA A 74 -2.10 10.46 18.66
CA ALA A 74 -2.26 9.12 18.09
C ALA A 74 -3.49 8.39 18.66
N ILE A 75 -3.75 8.54 19.97
CA ILE A 75 -4.95 7.99 20.61
C ILE A 75 -6.21 8.69 20.06
N GLU A 76 -6.22 10.01 19.96
CA GLU A 76 -7.35 10.77 19.41
C GLU A 76 -7.63 10.46 17.93
N LEU A 77 -6.58 10.20 17.14
CA LEU A 77 -6.69 9.79 15.74
C LEU A 77 -7.45 8.46 15.58
N SER A 78 -7.41 7.57 16.57
CA SER A 78 -8.19 6.32 16.55
C SER A 78 -9.71 6.56 16.58
N GLU A 79 -10.15 7.71 17.07
CA GLU A 79 -11.54 8.16 17.04
C GLU A 79 -11.82 9.04 15.82
N LEU A 80 -10.91 9.98 15.55
CA LEU A 80 -11.11 11.03 14.56
C LEU A 80 -11.12 10.49 13.13
N LEU A 81 -10.16 9.65 12.76
CA LEU A 81 -10.04 9.18 11.37
C LEU A 81 -11.27 8.38 10.94
N PRO A 82 -11.77 7.39 11.71
CA PRO A 82 -12.97 6.65 11.32
C PRO A 82 -14.23 7.51 11.27
N LYS A 83 -14.34 8.49 12.18
CA LYS A 83 -15.46 9.43 12.21
C LYS A 83 -15.49 10.36 11.00
N LYS A 84 -14.32 10.80 10.53
CA LYS A 84 -14.19 11.81 9.48
C LYS A 84 -14.11 11.21 8.07
N PHE A 85 -13.42 10.08 7.92
CA PHE A 85 -13.09 9.49 6.61
C PHE A 85 -13.68 8.09 6.42
N GLY A 86 -14.35 7.54 7.43
CA GLY A 86 -14.80 6.14 7.45
C GLY A 86 -13.71 5.21 7.96
N LYS A 87 -14.09 4.02 8.43
CA LYS A 87 -13.16 3.01 8.97
C LYS A 87 -12.18 2.58 7.87
N ALA A 88 -10.89 2.51 8.19
CA ALA A 88 -9.92 1.95 7.27
C ALA A 88 -10.20 0.47 7.01
N ASP A 89 -9.84 0.01 5.81
CA ASP A 89 -9.70 -1.39 5.44
C ASP A 89 -8.23 -1.82 5.48
N TYR A 90 -7.30 -0.87 5.28
CA TYR A 90 -5.85 -1.10 5.33
C TYR A 90 -5.13 0.07 6.01
N ILE A 91 -4.01 -0.23 6.67
CA ILE A 91 -3.19 0.77 7.34
C ILE A 91 -1.72 0.55 6.97
N PHE A 92 -1.04 1.62 6.61
CA PHE A 92 0.37 1.66 6.28
C PHE A 92 1.12 2.61 7.23
N ALA A 93 2.34 2.22 7.57
CA ALA A 93 3.30 3.08 8.24
C ALA A 93 4.69 2.82 7.68
N ALA A 94 5.57 3.84 7.72
CA ALA A 94 6.96 3.64 7.29
C ALA A 94 7.64 2.55 8.14
N ASN A 95 8.44 1.71 7.47
CA ASN A 95 9.18 0.62 8.07
C ASN A 95 10.10 1.15 9.19
N PRO A 96 9.92 0.70 10.45
CA PRO A 96 10.68 1.21 11.58
C PRO A 96 12.14 0.72 11.61
N SER A 97 12.53 -0.23 10.75
CA SER A 97 13.94 -0.66 10.62
C SER A 97 14.82 0.42 9.99
N ARG A 98 14.22 1.38 9.28
CA ARG A 98 14.93 2.58 8.83
C ARG A 98 15.38 3.40 10.03
N HIS A 99 16.57 3.99 9.91
CA HIS A 99 17.07 4.94 10.88
C HIS A 99 16.92 6.39 10.41
N VAL A 100 16.81 7.28 11.38
CA VAL A 100 16.86 8.74 11.23
C VAL A 100 18.01 9.25 12.09
N GLU A 101 18.87 10.07 11.50
CA GLU A 101 19.93 10.78 12.21
C GLU A 101 19.35 12.10 12.74
N GLU A 102 19.32 12.24 14.07
CA GLU A 102 18.79 13.43 14.71
C GLU A 102 19.34 13.60 16.14
N GLY A 103 19.10 14.78 16.71
CA GLY A 103 19.51 15.12 18.06
C GLY A 103 20.95 15.55 18.19
N GLU A 104 21.42 15.64 19.43
CA GLU A 104 22.78 16.08 19.70
C GLU A 104 23.77 15.04 19.18
N GLY A 105 24.62 15.44 18.23
CA GLY A 105 25.61 14.56 17.62
C GLY A 105 25.08 13.68 16.49
N ASP A 106 23.90 13.98 15.93
CA ASP A 106 23.29 13.24 14.81
C ASP A 106 23.26 11.73 15.08
N LEU A 107 22.65 11.34 16.19
CA LEU A 107 22.55 9.94 16.59
C LEU A 107 21.49 9.21 15.76
N SER A 108 21.78 7.95 15.50
CA SER A 108 20.93 7.07 14.70
C SER A 108 19.83 6.42 15.54
N TYR A 109 18.57 6.71 15.23
CA TYR A 109 17.41 6.12 15.91
C TYR A 109 16.49 5.40 14.93
N SER A 110 15.91 4.27 15.36
CA SER A 110 14.84 3.61 14.61
C SER A 110 13.64 4.54 14.41
N TYR A 111 13.16 4.65 13.18
CA TYR A 111 12.10 5.60 12.81
C TYR A 111 10.70 5.04 13.12
N VAL A 112 10.40 4.87 14.41
CA VAL A 112 9.16 4.23 14.89
C VAL A 112 7.94 5.16 14.89
N ARG A 113 8.13 6.48 14.76
CA ARG A 113 7.06 7.50 14.87
C ARG A 113 5.83 7.24 13.99
N PRO A 114 5.94 6.90 12.69
CA PRO A 114 4.76 6.67 11.87
C PRO A 114 3.94 5.48 12.37
N LEU A 115 4.60 4.38 12.75
CA LEU A 115 3.94 3.20 13.32
C LEU A 115 3.24 3.53 14.64
N MET A 116 3.91 4.27 15.54
CA MET A 116 3.29 4.72 16.79
C MET A 116 2.07 5.64 16.57
N THR A 117 2.02 6.36 15.46
CA THR A 117 0.93 7.30 15.14
C THR A 117 -0.35 6.58 14.74
N VAL A 118 -0.27 5.54 13.91
CA VAL A 118 -1.45 4.76 13.46
C VAL A 118 -1.71 3.51 14.28
N GLY A 119 -0.79 3.12 15.16
CA GLY A 119 -0.92 1.96 16.04
C GLY A 119 -2.24 1.93 16.82
N PRO A 120 -2.64 3.01 17.52
CA PRO A 120 -3.93 3.05 18.22
C PRO A 120 -5.13 2.84 17.29
N SER A 121 -5.13 3.47 16.10
CA SER A 121 -6.16 3.27 15.09
C SER A 121 -6.23 1.82 14.61
N ALA A 122 -5.09 1.19 14.36
CA ALA A 122 -5.00 -0.21 13.94
C ALA A 122 -5.53 -1.17 15.00
N ILE A 123 -5.12 -0.98 16.26
CA ILE A 123 -5.61 -1.76 17.40
C ILE A 123 -7.13 -1.63 17.52
N LYS A 124 -7.64 -0.40 17.46
CA LYS A 124 -9.07 -0.14 17.60
C LYS A 124 -9.91 -0.75 16.47
N LEU A 125 -9.39 -0.72 15.25
CA LEU A 125 -10.06 -1.28 14.08
C LEU A 125 -9.84 -2.80 13.92
N GLY A 126 -8.93 -3.39 14.70
CA GLY A 126 -8.57 -4.82 14.60
C GLY A 126 -7.80 -5.14 13.32
N LEU A 127 -6.99 -4.21 12.82
CA LEU A 127 -6.27 -4.33 11.55
C LEU A 127 -4.76 -4.48 11.76
N PRO A 128 -4.06 -5.22 10.89
CA PRO A 128 -2.61 -5.17 10.83
C PRO A 128 -2.13 -3.83 10.26
N VAL A 129 -0.89 -3.46 10.58
CA VAL A 129 -0.19 -2.35 9.94
C VAL A 129 0.82 -2.93 8.95
N ASN A 130 0.71 -2.58 7.68
CA ASN A 130 1.74 -2.88 6.70
C ASN A 130 2.93 -1.93 6.90
N ILE A 131 4.12 -2.50 7.06
CA ILE A 131 5.37 -1.79 7.31
C ILE A 131 6.47 -2.22 6.33
N ASP A 132 6.08 -2.72 5.15
CA ASP A 132 7.03 -3.31 4.21
C ASP A 132 7.92 -2.24 3.53
N TYR A 133 7.47 -0.99 3.51
CA TYR A 133 8.09 0.12 2.79
C TYR A 133 8.76 1.12 3.75
N GLY A 134 10.03 1.44 3.52
CA GLY A 134 10.75 2.49 4.22
C GLY A 134 10.31 3.88 3.78
N ALA A 135 10.61 4.92 4.58
CA ALA A 135 10.07 6.26 4.33
C ALA A 135 10.45 6.88 2.95
N ASN A 136 11.51 6.39 2.30
CA ASN A 136 11.99 6.82 0.98
C ASN A 136 11.52 5.91 -0.17
N ASP A 137 10.79 4.83 0.12
CA ASP A 137 10.30 3.87 -0.88
C ASP A 137 8.95 4.33 -1.43
N THR A 138 8.86 5.62 -1.75
CA THR A 138 7.61 6.30 -2.14
C THR A 138 7.04 5.78 -3.46
N GLY A 139 7.91 5.33 -4.37
CA GLY A 139 7.50 4.70 -5.63
C GLY A 139 6.89 3.32 -5.39
N ASP A 140 7.60 2.44 -4.69
CA ASP A 140 7.12 1.09 -4.40
C ASP A 140 5.79 1.10 -3.62
N LEU A 141 5.61 2.05 -2.70
CA LEU A 141 4.33 2.23 -2.01
C LEU A 141 3.23 2.78 -2.93
N ALA A 142 3.55 3.72 -3.83
CA ALA A 142 2.58 4.21 -4.81
C ALA A 142 2.08 3.07 -5.72
N ASP A 143 3.01 2.29 -6.27
CA ASP A 143 2.73 1.10 -7.10
C ASP A 143 1.85 0.09 -6.34
N GLU A 144 2.14 -0.17 -5.06
CA GLU A 144 1.32 -1.05 -4.23
C GLU A 144 -0.11 -0.52 -4.09
N LEU A 145 -0.28 0.79 -3.86
CA LEU A 145 -1.60 1.42 -3.72
C LEU A 145 -2.43 1.38 -5.00
N MET A 146 -1.84 1.17 -6.18
CA MET A 146 -2.55 1.02 -7.47
C MET A 146 -3.11 -0.39 -7.72
N ARG A 147 -2.92 -1.34 -6.80
CA ARG A 147 -3.41 -2.71 -6.99
C ARG A 147 -4.93 -2.82 -6.83
N ASP A 148 -5.55 -3.66 -7.66
CA ASP A 148 -7.00 -3.91 -7.67
C ASP A 148 -7.63 -4.19 -6.30
N LYS A 149 -6.90 -4.81 -5.36
CA LYS A 149 -7.39 -5.07 -4.01
C LYS A 149 -7.81 -3.79 -3.26
N TYR A 150 -7.26 -2.63 -3.63
CA TYR A 150 -7.48 -1.34 -3.00
C TYR A 150 -8.55 -0.48 -3.65
N HIS A 151 -9.03 -0.80 -4.85
CA HIS A 151 -9.92 0.07 -5.64
C HIS A 151 -11.30 0.37 -5.02
N ASN A 152 -11.65 -0.28 -3.91
CA ASN A 152 -12.86 -0.01 -3.14
C ASN A 152 -12.58 -0.11 -1.63
N ALA A 153 -11.60 0.67 -1.17
CA ALA A 153 -11.09 0.62 0.20
C ALA A 153 -10.71 2.00 0.74
N ILE A 154 -10.78 2.17 2.05
CA ILE A 154 -10.22 3.30 2.77
C ILE A 154 -8.86 2.89 3.37
N ILE A 155 -7.84 3.72 3.15
CA ILE A 155 -6.45 3.39 3.50
C ILE A 155 -5.87 4.53 4.32
N TYR A 156 -5.37 4.24 5.52
CA TYR A 156 -4.64 5.22 6.33
C TYR A 156 -3.14 5.02 6.16
N THR A 157 -2.41 6.10 5.89
CA THR A 157 -0.97 6.07 5.64
C THR A 157 -0.26 7.12 6.48
N ALA A 158 0.41 6.69 7.55
CA ALA A 158 1.26 7.58 8.34
C ALA A 158 2.71 7.56 7.85
N TRP A 159 3.29 8.73 7.63
CA TRP A 159 4.60 8.84 6.99
C TRP A 159 5.46 10.01 7.49
N SER A 160 6.61 10.23 6.86
CA SER A 160 7.48 11.38 7.09
C SER A 160 7.03 12.60 6.28
N HIS A 161 7.05 13.79 6.88
CA HIS A 161 6.73 15.03 6.18
C HIS A 161 7.62 15.24 4.94
N GLY A 162 8.91 14.92 5.02
CA GLY A 162 9.83 15.10 3.90
C GLY A 162 9.61 14.17 2.70
N TYR A 163 8.78 13.12 2.84
CA TYR A 163 8.50 12.16 1.77
C TYR A 163 7.01 12.10 1.39
N LEU A 164 6.12 12.72 2.17
CA LEU A 164 4.69 12.76 1.87
C LEU A 164 4.38 13.46 0.55
N PRO A 165 4.94 14.65 0.25
CA PRO A 165 4.72 15.31 -1.05
C PRO A 165 5.08 14.40 -2.23
N GLU A 166 6.24 13.75 -2.18
CA GLU A 166 6.69 12.82 -3.22
C GLU A 166 5.72 11.63 -3.36
N LEU A 167 5.35 10.97 -2.26
CA LEU A 167 4.42 9.84 -2.28
C LEU A 167 3.05 10.22 -2.87
N ILE A 168 2.47 11.32 -2.40
CA ILE A 168 1.14 11.79 -2.84
C ILE A 168 1.17 12.14 -4.34
N ASN A 169 2.23 12.81 -4.79
CA ASN A 169 2.38 13.18 -6.20
C ASN A 169 2.61 11.96 -7.10
N LYS A 170 3.38 10.95 -6.66
CA LYS A 170 3.52 9.67 -7.39
C LYS A 170 2.20 8.92 -7.52
N VAL A 171 1.45 8.80 -6.43
CA VAL A 171 0.08 8.23 -6.46
C VAL A 171 -0.82 8.97 -7.45
N ALA A 172 -0.74 10.30 -7.48
CA ALA A 172 -1.53 11.12 -8.41
C ALA A 172 -1.10 10.93 -9.87
N GLU A 173 0.20 10.84 -10.12
CA GLU A 173 0.77 10.59 -11.43
C GLU A 173 0.36 9.21 -11.97
N GLU A 174 0.52 8.16 -11.17
CA GLU A 174 0.15 6.79 -11.53
C GLU A 174 -1.36 6.66 -11.78
N ALA A 175 -2.19 7.21 -10.90
CA ALA A 175 -3.64 7.14 -11.04
C ALA A 175 -4.16 7.91 -12.26
N SER A 176 -3.53 9.05 -12.59
CA SER A 176 -3.99 9.91 -13.69
C SER A 176 -3.31 9.64 -15.04
N GLY A 177 -2.20 8.89 -15.05
CA GLY A 177 -1.38 8.60 -16.23
C GLY A 177 -0.62 9.81 -16.80
N LYS A 178 -0.43 10.87 -16.01
CA LYS A 178 0.28 12.10 -16.39
C LYS A 178 0.92 12.75 -15.17
N ALA A 179 1.94 13.58 -15.38
CA ALA A 179 2.55 14.35 -14.31
C ALA A 179 1.49 15.24 -13.61
N VAL A 180 1.37 15.07 -12.29
CA VAL A 180 0.48 15.85 -11.42
C VAL A 180 1.25 16.24 -10.16
N ASN A 181 1.10 17.49 -9.74
CA ASN A 181 1.64 17.99 -8.48
C ASN A 181 0.48 18.51 -7.63
N LEU A 182 0.13 17.77 -6.58
CA LEU A 182 -0.94 18.10 -5.63
C LEU A 182 -0.39 18.78 -4.36
N VAL A 183 0.83 18.42 -3.96
CA VAL A 183 1.46 18.86 -2.72
C VAL A 183 2.91 19.25 -3.01
N ASP A 184 3.24 20.52 -2.81
CA ASP A 184 4.61 21.02 -3.00
C ASP A 184 5.51 20.71 -1.80
N ASP A 185 4.99 20.90 -0.59
CA ASP A 185 5.74 20.77 0.66
C ASP A 185 4.84 20.33 1.82
N TRP A 186 5.45 19.74 2.85
CA TRP A 186 4.85 19.49 4.14
C TRP A 186 5.78 20.03 5.23
N THR A 187 5.43 21.18 5.80
CA THR A 187 6.31 21.90 6.72
C THR A 187 6.59 21.08 7.98
N ASN A 188 7.78 21.27 8.55
CA ASN A 188 8.24 20.49 9.71
C ASN A 188 7.42 20.72 10.99
N ASP A 189 6.62 21.79 11.07
CA ASP A 189 5.72 22.08 12.19
C ASP A 189 4.28 21.64 11.93
N ASP A 190 3.94 21.20 10.71
CA ASP A 190 2.59 20.74 10.39
C ASP A 190 2.40 19.27 10.79
N PHE A 191 1.81 19.04 11.96
CA PHE A 191 1.35 17.74 12.43
C PHE A 191 -0.15 17.49 12.19
N ASP A 192 -0.85 18.51 11.70
CA ASP A 192 -2.31 18.57 11.71
C ASP A 192 -2.96 18.36 10.35
N SER A 193 -2.23 18.57 9.27
CA SER A 193 -2.72 18.27 7.93
C SER A 193 -3.03 16.78 7.76
N VAL A 194 -4.09 16.53 6.99
CA VAL A 194 -4.44 15.22 6.44
C VAL A 194 -4.80 15.46 4.99
N VAL A 195 -4.02 14.85 4.10
CA VAL A 195 -4.31 14.87 2.67
C VAL A 195 -5.16 13.65 2.34
N VAL A 196 -6.28 13.87 1.66
CA VAL A 196 -7.14 12.82 1.17
C VAL A 196 -7.15 12.83 -0.35
N VAL A 197 -6.72 11.72 -0.95
CA VAL A 197 -6.82 11.48 -2.40
C VAL A 197 -7.92 10.44 -2.60
N THR A 198 -8.94 10.78 -3.37
CA THR A 198 -10.04 9.87 -3.71
C THR A 198 -9.93 9.46 -5.17
N LEU A 199 -9.81 8.16 -5.43
CA LEU A 199 -9.74 7.58 -6.76
C LEU A 199 -11.03 6.80 -7.03
N LYS A 200 -11.79 7.22 -8.05
CA LYS A 200 -12.94 6.45 -8.53
C LYS A 200 -12.49 5.59 -9.70
N TRP A 201 -12.49 4.29 -9.49
CA TRP A 201 -12.06 3.28 -10.46
C TRP A 201 -13.24 2.79 -11.28
N VAL A 202 -13.13 2.92 -12.61
CA VAL A 202 -14.07 2.38 -13.60
C VAL A 202 -13.26 1.77 -14.74
N ASP A 203 -13.41 0.46 -14.95
CA ASP A 203 -12.77 -0.32 -16.02
C ASP A 203 -11.25 -0.10 -16.08
N GLY A 204 -10.61 -0.15 -14.91
CA GLY A 204 -9.16 0.01 -14.74
C GLY A 204 -8.65 1.44 -14.86
N LYS A 205 -9.52 2.44 -14.95
CA LYS A 205 -9.15 3.87 -15.00
C LYS A 205 -9.63 4.59 -13.76
N ALA A 206 -8.75 5.39 -13.16
CA ALA A 206 -9.08 6.24 -12.02
C ALA A 206 -9.43 7.66 -12.46
N THR A 207 -10.48 8.23 -11.87
CA THR A 207 -10.64 9.68 -11.78
C THR A 207 -10.23 10.14 -10.38
N LEU A 208 -9.36 11.15 -10.31
CA LEU A 208 -8.77 11.64 -9.07
C LEU A 208 -9.49 12.89 -8.54
N ASP A 209 -9.78 12.90 -7.24
CA ASP A 209 -10.13 14.08 -6.43
C ASP A 209 -9.14 14.22 -5.27
N TYR A 210 -8.89 15.45 -4.82
CA TYR A 210 -7.91 15.77 -3.78
C TYR A 210 -8.45 16.81 -2.80
N GLN A 211 -8.24 16.58 -1.52
CA GLN A 211 -8.64 17.48 -0.44
C GLN A 211 -7.56 17.56 0.64
N ASN A 212 -7.34 18.76 1.18
CA ASN A 212 -6.51 18.97 2.36
C ASN A 212 -7.43 19.31 3.55
N HIS A 213 -7.32 18.52 4.62
CA HIS A 213 -8.08 18.70 5.86
C HIS A 213 -7.15 18.98 7.03
N LYS A 214 -7.73 19.56 8.08
CA LYS A 214 -7.12 19.67 9.40
C LYS A 214 -7.69 18.64 10.37
N GLN A 215 -6.84 18.04 11.20
CA GLN A 215 -7.25 17.19 12.33
C GLN A 215 -7.85 18.08 13.44
N ASN A 216 -7.39 19.33 13.54
CA ASN A 216 -7.72 20.27 14.62
C ASN A 216 -7.32 19.73 16.00
N LEU A 217 -6.17 19.06 16.08
CA LEU A 217 -5.61 18.51 17.33
C LEU A 217 -4.33 19.22 17.78
N ASN A 218 -3.97 20.32 17.11
CA ASN A 218 -2.87 21.19 17.54
C ASN A 218 -3.07 21.70 18.97
N ASN A 219 -1.95 21.90 19.68
CA ASN A 219 -1.92 22.36 21.07
C ASN A 219 -2.61 21.38 22.04
N GLY A 220 -2.62 20.08 21.71
CA GLY A 220 -3.07 19.03 22.61
C GLY A 220 -2.20 18.89 23.87
N THR A 221 -2.69 18.15 24.86
CA THR A 221 -2.03 17.94 26.15
C THR A 221 -0.61 17.38 25.99
N GLU A 222 0.36 17.96 26.72
CA GLU A 222 1.76 17.52 26.70
C GLU A 222 2.10 16.48 27.77
N THR A 223 1.20 16.23 28.74
CA THR A 223 1.38 15.15 29.72
C THR A 223 1.02 13.80 29.12
N CYS A 224 1.83 12.78 29.40
CA CYS A 224 1.55 11.42 28.93
C CYS A 224 0.24 10.86 29.52
N PRO A 225 -0.47 9.97 28.79
CA PRO A 225 -1.62 9.26 29.31
C PRO A 225 -1.28 8.53 30.61
N THR A 226 -2.20 8.57 31.58
CA THR A 226 -2.09 7.80 32.82
C THR A 226 -2.86 6.49 32.69
N SER A 227 -2.28 5.40 33.22
CA SER A 227 -3.03 4.15 33.39
C SER A 227 -4.09 4.35 34.46
N THR A 228 -5.33 3.98 34.15
CA THR A 228 -6.44 3.91 35.12
C THR A 228 -6.48 2.56 35.82
#